data_AF-A0A2V5M9K9-F1
#
_entry.id   AF-A0A2V5M9K9-F1
#
_cell.length_a   1.000
_cell.length_b   1.000
_cell.length_c   1.000
_cell.angle_alpha   90.00
_cell.angle_beta   90.00
_cell.angle_gamma   90.00
#
_symmetry.space_group_name_H-M   'P 1'
#
loop_
_entity.id
_entity.type
_entity.pdbx_description
1 polymer ?
#
loop_
_entity_poly.entity_id
_entity_poly.type
_entity_poly.pdbx_seq_one_letter_code
_entity_poly.pdbx_strand_id
1 'polypeptide(L)'
;IATVVLPACGFSEKRGSMINGRGRLQRLNRAVRPPGSARDDWEILRDLLQAVGGGDSLLSIDDVFLQIRETVPRFAGLSLSKIGDLGVHILDIEELPPMHPSDEEKIELAVAIQARRQAVGQQVVEARKAAALESH
;
A
#
# COMPACT_ATOMS: atom_id res chain seq x y z
N ILE A 1 10.02 -13.33 -21.11
CA ILE A 1 10.04 -11.97 -21.68
C ILE A 1 8.61 -11.47 -21.74
N ALA A 2 8.35 -10.21 -21.40
CA ALA A 2 7.01 -9.64 -21.47
C ALA A 2 6.63 -9.31 -22.92
N THR A 3 5.37 -9.56 -23.29
CA THR A 3 4.83 -9.21 -24.62
C THR A 3 4.36 -7.76 -24.68
N VAL A 4 3.97 -7.19 -23.53
CA VAL A 4 3.46 -5.81 -23.41
C VAL A 4 4.08 -5.17 -22.18
N VAL A 5 4.43 -3.88 -22.29
CA VAL A 5 4.95 -3.07 -21.19
C VAL A 5 4.12 -1.79 -21.12
N LEU A 6 3.62 -1.46 -19.92
CA LEU A 6 2.86 -0.24 -19.65
C LEU A 6 3.66 0.64 -18.67
N PRO A 7 4.06 1.86 -19.06
CA PRO A 7 4.88 2.72 -18.21
C PRO A 7 4.05 3.31 -17.06
N ALA A 8 4.50 3.11 -15.83
CA ALA A 8 3.86 3.60 -14.61
C ALA A 8 4.74 4.64 -13.89
N CYS A 9 4.10 5.56 -13.16
CA CYS A 9 4.77 6.57 -12.36
C CYS A 9 5.66 5.98 -11.26
N GLY A 10 6.84 6.58 -11.07
CA GLY A 10 7.67 6.41 -9.87
C GLY A 10 7.05 7.03 -8.61
N PHE A 11 7.67 6.81 -7.44
CA PHE A 11 7.12 7.28 -6.16
C PHE A 11 6.99 8.81 -6.08
N SER A 12 7.96 9.54 -6.65
CA SER A 12 8.01 11.00 -6.65
C SER A 12 7.08 11.65 -7.67
N GLU A 13 6.52 10.84 -8.58
CA GLU A 13 5.69 11.27 -9.70
C GLU A 13 4.19 11.10 -9.43
N LYS A 14 3.82 10.24 -8.47
CA LYS A 14 2.42 9.89 -8.19
C LYS A 14 1.81 10.69 -7.04
N ARG A 15 0.48 10.88 -7.09
CA ARG A 15 -0.34 11.38 -5.97
C ARG A 15 -1.08 10.22 -5.33
N GLY A 16 -1.20 10.21 -4.01
CA GLY A 16 -1.99 9.19 -3.32
C GLY A 16 -1.64 9.08 -1.84
N SER A 17 -1.56 7.85 -1.36
CA SER A 17 -1.13 7.55 0.02
C SER A 17 -0.37 6.24 0.08
N MET A 18 0.44 6.06 1.12
CA MET A 18 1.12 4.81 1.42
C MET A 18 1.00 4.48 2.91
N ILE A 19 0.96 3.20 3.25
CA ILE A 19 1.15 2.74 4.62
C ILE A 19 2.61 2.37 4.77
N ASN A 20 3.33 3.04 5.68
CA ASN A 20 4.74 2.71 5.91
C ASN A 20 4.89 1.49 6.84
N GLY A 21 6.13 1.02 7.02
CA GLY A 21 6.44 -0.14 7.86
C GLY A 21 6.15 0.03 9.35
N ARG A 22 5.68 1.19 9.79
CA ARG A 22 5.24 1.49 11.17
C ARG A 22 3.72 1.67 11.28
N GLY A 23 2.97 1.30 10.24
CA GLY A 23 1.50 1.30 10.27
C GLY A 23 0.89 2.69 10.10
N ARG A 24 1.70 3.66 9.68
CA ARG A 24 1.26 5.04 9.45
C ARG A 24 0.88 5.21 8.00
N LEU A 25 -0.36 5.64 7.77
CA LEU A 25 -0.84 6.15 6.50
C LEU A 25 -0.25 7.55 6.27
N GLN A 26 0.48 7.71 5.17
CA GLN A 26 1.14 8.96 4.79
C GLN A 26 0.68 9.39 3.41
N ARG A 27 0.50 10.70 3.23
CA ARG A 27 0.09 11.29 1.95
C ARG A 27 1.29 11.34 1.01
N LEU A 28 1.08 10.92 -0.23
CA LEU A 28 2.02 11.08 -1.33
C LEU A 28 1.57 12.26 -2.17
N ASN A 29 2.43 13.27 -2.27
CA ASN A 29 2.26 14.40 -3.17
C ASN A 29 3.22 14.25 -4.35
N ARG A 30 2.75 14.60 -5.55
CA ARG A 30 3.57 14.63 -6.75
C ARG A 30 4.64 15.71 -6.58
N ALA A 31 5.91 15.29 -6.56
CA ALA A 31 7.07 16.18 -6.46
C ALA A 31 7.60 16.57 -7.84
N VAL A 32 7.56 15.65 -8.81
CA VAL A 32 7.99 15.87 -10.19
C VAL A 32 6.93 15.38 -11.18
N ARG A 33 6.98 15.86 -12.43
CA ARG A 33 6.07 15.37 -13.47
C ARG A 33 6.50 13.97 -13.94
N PRO A 34 5.55 13.07 -14.23
CA PRO A 34 5.87 11.78 -14.83
C PRO A 34 6.63 11.97 -16.17
N PRO A 35 7.67 11.17 -16.45
CA PRO A 35 8.40 11.23 -17.71
C PRO A 35 7.63 10.56 -18.84
N GLY A 36 7.71 11.13 -20.04
CA GLY A 36 7.13 10.54 -21.25
C GLY A 36 5.62 10.28 -21.12
N SER A 37 5.22 9.02 -21.30
CA SER A 37 3.82 8.55 -21.21
C SER A 37 3.52 7.78 -19.92
N ALA A 38 4.37 7.91 -18.89
CA ALA A 38 4.11 7.30 -17.59
C ALA A 38 2.82 7.85 -16.97
N ARG A 39 1.99 6.94 -16.44
CA ARG A 39 0.69 7.24 -15.82
C ARG A 39 0.61 6.66 -14.43
N ASP A 40 -0.31 7.16 -13.61
CA ASP A 40 -0.51 6.58 -12.28
C ASP A 40 -1.04 5.14 -12.43
N ASP A 41 -0.59 4.23 -11.57
CA ASP A 41 -0.87 2.79 -11.68
C ASP A 41 -2.39 2.50 -11.75
N TRP A 42 -3.19 3.25 -10.98
CA TRP A 42 -4.64 3.10 -10.93
C TRP A 42 -5.33 3.53 -12.24
N GLU A 43 -4.79 4.51 -12.96
CA GLU A 43 -5.33 4.96 -14.25
C GLU A 43 -5.11 3.88 -15.31
N ILE A 44 -3.92 3.27 -15.31
CA ILE A 44 -3.58 2.16 -16.20
C ILE A 44 -4.55 1.00 -15.97
N LEU A 45 -4.75 0.60 -14.70
CA LEU A 45 -5.65 -0.49 -14.34
C LEU A 45 -7.11 -0.17 -14.68
N ARG A 46 -7.57 1.06 -14.43
CA ARG A 46 -8.91 1.52 -14.82
C ARG A 46 -9.12 1.41 -16.33
N ASP A 47 -8.21 1.94 -17.12
CA ASP A 47 -8.35 1.94 -18.59
C ASP A 47 -8.32 0.52 -19.16
N LEU A 48 -7.51 -0.37 -18.57
CA LEU A 48 -7.51 -1.78 -18.92
C LEU A 48 -8.86 -2.45 -18.61
N LEU A 49 -9.42 -2.20 -17.42
CA LEU A 49 -10.74 -2.72 -17.04
C LEU A 49 -11.84 -2.24 -17.99
N GLN A 50 -11.82 -0.94 -18.34
CA GLN A 50 -12.75 -0.38 -19.33
C GLN A 50 -12.63 -1.07 -20.69
N ALA A 51 -11.39 -1.34 -21.14
CA ALA A 51 -11.15 -1.96 -22.44
C ALA A 51 -11.58 -3.43 -22.52
N VAL A 52 -11.52 -4.20 -21.42
CA VAL A 52 -11.79 -5.65 -21.45
C VAL A 52 -13.25 -6.04 -21.19
N GLY A 53 -14.04 -5.20 -20.51
CA GLY A 53 -15.40 -5.61 -20.15
C GLY A 53 -16.29 -4.54 -19.53
N GLY A 54 -15.86 -3.28 -19.54
CA GLY A 54 -16.49 -2.22 -18.77
C GLY A 54 -16.14 -2.30 -17.28
N GLY A 55 -16.12 -1.16 -16.60
CA GLY A 55 -15.82 -1.07 -15.17
C GLY A 55 -16.35 0.22 -14.57
N ASP A 56 -16.19 0.39 -13.26
CA ASP A 56 -16.56 1.63 -12.59
C ASP A 56 -15.76 2.80 -13.14
N SER A 57 -16.46 3.92 -13.38
CA SER A 57 -15.87 5.18 -13.82
C SER A 57 -15.14 5.85 -12.65
N LEU A 58 -13.98 5.32 -12.27
CA LEU A 58 -13.07 6.00 -11.34
C LEU A 58 -12.47 7.21 -12.06
N LEU A 59 -12.90 8.41 -11.68
CA LEU A 59 -12.48 9.65 -12.34
C LEU A 59 -11.26 10.28 -11.66
N SER A 60 -11.03 9.94 -10.40
CA SER A 60 -9.96 10.52 -9.60
C SER A 60 -9.37 9.53 -8.59
N ILE A 61 -8.17 9.85 -8.09
CA ILE A 61 -7.55 9.13 -6.98
C ILE A 61 -8.37 9.24 -5.68
N ASP A 62 -9.15 10.30 -5.53
CA ASP A 62 -10.04 10.49 -4.38
C ASP A 62 -11.19 9.46 -4.42
N ASP A 63 -11.69 9.08 -5.61
CA ASP A 63 -12.68 8.01 -5.78
C ASP A 63 -12.10 6.64 -5.43
N VAL A 64 -10.84 6.38 -5.84
CA VAL A 64 -10.12 5.15 -5.45
C VAL A 64 -10.01 5.07 -3.93
N PHE A 65 -9.64 6.17 -3.28
CA PHE A 65 -9.54 6.21 -1.82
C PHE A 65 -10.91 6.03 -1.15
N LEU A 66 -11.98 6.58 -1.73
CA LEU A 66 -13.35 6.38 -1.24
C LEU A 66 -13.73 4.90 -1.27
N GLN A 67 -13.48 4.19 -2.37
CA GLN A 67 -13.75 2.74 -2.45
C GLN A 67 -12.96 1.96 -1.40
N ILE A 68 -11.68 2.30 -1.17
CA ILE A 68 -10.87 1.69 -0.11
C ILE A 68 -11.49 1.96 1.26
N ARG A 69 -11.93 3.19 1.52
CA ARG A 69 -12.57 3.57 2.78
C ARG A 69 -13.86 2.81 3.04
N GLU A 70 -14.67 2.59 2.01
CA GLU A 70 -15.95 1.89 2.13
C GLU A 70 -15.77 0.39 2.37
N THR A 71 -14.66 -0.18 1.87
CA THR A 71 -14.39 -1.62 1.96
C THR A 71 -13.47 -2.01 3.13
N VAL A 72 -12.61 -1.11 3.60
CA VAL A 72 -11.60 -1.39 4.63
C VAL A 72 -11.91 -0.59 5.90
N PRO A 73 -12.39 -1.21 6.99
CA PRO A 73 -12.81 -0.51 8.21
C PRO A 73 -11.75 0.41 8.83
N ARG A 74 -10.46 0.08 8.66
CA ARG A 74 -9.33 0.88 9.15
C ARG A 74 -9.19 2.25 8.46
N PHE A 75 -9.83 2.43 7.31
CA PHE A 75 -9.85 3.69 6.56
C PHE A 75 -11.11 4.52 6.83
N ALA A 76 -12.00 4.05 7.73
CA ALA A 76 -13.25 4.74 8.05
C ALA A 76 -13.02 6.19 8.49
N GLY A 77 -13.78 7.11 7.89
CA GLY A 77 -13.72 8.55 8.21
C GLY A 77 -12.54 9.31 7.60
N LEU A 78 -11.59 8.63 6.97
CA LEU A 78 -10.42 9.23 6.32
C LEU A 78 -10.73 9.73 4.90
N SER A 79 -9.87 10.60 4.41
CA SER A 79 -9.75 11.05 3.02
C SER A 79 -8.30 11.44 2.79
N LEU A 80 -7.85 11.55 1.54
CA LEU A 80 -6.47 11.98 1.25
C LEU A 80 -6.14 13.34 1.89
N SER A 81 -7.11 14.25 1.98
CA SER A 81 -6.97 15.55 2.65
C SER A 81 -6.86 15.45 4.18
N LYS A 82 -7.45 14.42 4.81
CA LYS A 82 -7.45 14.24 6.27
C LYS A 82 -6.22 13.52 6.82
N ILE A 83 -5.33 13.00 5.98
CA ILE A 83 -4.09 12.33 6.42
C ILE A 83 -3.14 13.33 7.12
N GLY A 84 -3.16 14.59 6.72
CA GLY A 84 -2.23 15.62 7.22
C GLY A 84 -0.77 15.35 6.84
N ASP A 85 0.14 16.23 7.29
CA ASP A 85 1.55 16.16 6.91
C ASP A 85 2.36 15.15 7.74
N LEU A 86 1.92 14.89 8.98
CA LEU A 86 2.53 13.88 9.85
C LEU A 86 1.97 12.47 9.66
N GLY A 87 0.96 12.30 8.80
CA GLY A 87 0.25 11.05 8.60
C GLY A 87 -0.58 10.60 9.81
N VAL A 88 -1.33 9.50 9.64
CA VAL A 88 -2.24 8.94 10.65
C VAL A 88 -1.88 7.47 10.90
N HIS A 89 -1.81 7.05 12.15
CA HIS A 89 -1.69 5.62 12.48
C HIS A 89 -3.00 4.90 12.20
N ILE A 90 -2.94 3.87 11.35
CA ILE A 90 -4.11 3.04 11.01
C ILE A 90 -3.86 1.54 11.25
N LEU A 91 -2.62 1.17 11.56
CA LEU A 91 -2.24 -0.17 11.98
C LEU A 91 -1.42 -0.07 13.26
N ASP A 92 -1.77 -0.88 14.25
CA ASP A 92 -0.96 -1.11 15.42
C ASP A 92 0.18 -2.06 15.03
N ILE A 93 1.33 -1.48 14.70
CA ILE A 93 2.54 -2.23 14.46
C ILE A 93 3.42 -2.05 15.69
N GLU A 94 3.73 -3.16 16.36
CA GLU A 94 4.69 -3.20 17.47
C GLU A 94 6.02 -2.60 16.95
N GLU A 95 6.36 -1.39 17.38
CA GLU A 95 7.60 -0.73 16.94
C GLU A 95 8.80 -1.54 17.42
N LEU A 96 9.80 -1.70 16.54
CA LEU A 96 11.07 -2.26 16.99
C LEU A 96 11.66 -1.30 18.02
N PRO A 97 12.16 -1.81 19.16
CA PRO A 97 12.86 -0.97 20.11
C PRO A 97 14.01 -0.25 19.38
N PRO A 98 14.34 0.99 19.78
CA PRO A 98 15.46 1.71 19.19
C PRO A 98 16.72 0.86 19.37
N MET A 99 17.30 0.43 18.25
CA MET A 99 18.49 -0.40 18.25
C MET A 99 19.68 0.50 18.59
N HIS A 100 19.95 0.66 19.88
CA HIS A 100 21.23 1.19 20.33
C HIS A 100 22.24 0.03 20.28
N PRO A 101 23.43 0.22 19.68
CA PRO A 101 24.37 -0.88 19.40
C PRO A 101 24.92 -1.60 20.65
N SER A 102 24.61 -1.13 21.86
CA SER A 102 25.03 -1.73 23.14
C SER A 102 23.94 -2.49 23.89
N ASP A 103 22.67 -2.38 23.48
CA ASP A 103 21.56 -2.85 24.31
C ASP A 103 21.12 -4.24 23.84
N GLU A 104 21.79 -5.29 24.34
CA GLU A 104 21.52 -6.70 23.98
C GLU A 104 20.04 -7.06 24.11
N GLU A 105 19.37 -6.62 25.18
CA GLU A 105 17.93 -6.85 25.40
C GLU A 105 17.06 -6.23 24.28
N LYS A 106 17.43 -5.05 23.78
CA LYS A 106 16.71 -4.40 22.67
C LYS A 106 16.97 -5.10 21.34
N ILE A 107 18.17 -5.64 21.15
CA ILE A 107 18.51 -6.45 19.98
C ILE A 107 17.68 -7.73 19.98
N GLU A 108 17.63 -8.46 21.10
CA GLU A 108 16.84 -9.69 21.24
C GLU A 108 15.35 -9.43 21.01
N LEU A 109 14.80 -8.37 21.63
CA LEU A 109 13.42 -7.99 21.44
C LEU A 109 13.11 -7.62 19.97
N ALA A 110 14.02 -6.88 19.31
CA ALA A 110 13.87 -6.55 17.90
C ALA A 110 13.89 -7.80 16.99
N VAL A 111 14.77 -8.77 17.28
CA VAL A 111 14.84 -10.05 16.57
C VAL A 111 13.55 -10.85 16.76
N ALA A 112 13.03 -10.92 18.00
CA ALA A 112 11.79 -11.62 18.30
C ALA A 112 10.57 -11.01 17.58
N ILE A 113 10.45 -9.67 17.59
CA ILE A 113 9.39 -8.95 16.87
C ILE A 113 9.51 -9.21 15.36
N GLN A 114 10.72 -9.18 14.81
CA GLN A 114 10.94 -9.42 13.38
C GLN A 114 10.61 -10.86 12.96
N ALA A 115 10.98 -11.86 13.77
CA ALA A 115 10.65 -13.26 13.52
C ALA A 115 9.12 -13.47 13.52
N ARG A 116 8.41 -12.86 14.47
CA ARG A 116 6.94 -12.91 14.53
C ARG A 116 6.29 -12.28 13.29
N ARG A 117 6.80 -11.14 12.81
CA ARG A 117 6.32 -10.51 11.57
C ARG A 117 6.51 -11.38 10.34
N GLN A 118 7.66 -12.04 10.22
CA GLN A 118 7.92 -12.96 9.10
C GLN A 118 6.92 -14.14 9.11
N ALA A 119 6.65 -14.71 10.28
CA ALA A 119 5.67 -15.80 10.41
C ALA A 119 4.25 -15.37 10.01
N VAL A 120 3.79 -14.18 10.42
CA VAL A 120 2.47 -13.64 10.01
C VAL A 120 2.43 -13.40 8.49
N GLY A 121 3.49 -12.83 7.91
CA GLY A 121 3.58 -12.64 6.47
C GLY A 121 3.47 -13.97 5.70
N GLN A 122 4.10 -15.02 6.23
CA GLN A 122 4.08 -16.37 5.63
C GLN A 122 2.69 -17.01 5.72
N GLN A 123 1.98 -16.85 6.85
CA GLN A 123 0.59 -17.32 6.98
C GLN A 123 -0.36 -16.64 6.00
N VAL A 124 -0.21 -15.32 5.76
CA VAL A 124 -1.03 -14.59 4.78
C VAL A 124 -0.77 -15.09 3.35
N VAL A 125 0.49 -15.40 3.01
CA VAL A 125 0.85 -15.97 1.70
C VAL A 125 0.23 -17.36 1.51
N GLU A 126 0.30 -18.22 2.53
CA GLU A 126 -0.26 -19.57 2.47
C GLU A 126 -1.80 -19.56 2.45
N ALA A 127 -2.46 -18.69 3.22
CA ALA A 127 -3.91 -18.52 3.18
C ALA A 127 -4.41 -18.06 1.79
N ARG A 128 -3.65 -17.16 1.13
CA ARG A 128 -3.95 -16.74 -0.25
C ARG A 128 -3.77 -17.87 -1.27
N LYS A 129 -2.76 -18.73 -1.10
CA LYS A 129 -2.59 -19.94 -1.92
C LYS A 129 -3.75 -20.91 -1.75
N ALA A 130 -4.17 -21.17 -0.52
CA ALA A 130 -5.29 -22.08 -0.23
C ALA A 130 -6.59 -21.59 -0.86
N ALA A 131 -6.91 -20.30 -0.72
CA ALA A 131 -8.09 -19.69 -1.33
C ALA A 131 -8.07 -19.74 -2.87
N ALA A 132 -6.90 -19.66 -3.50
CA ALA A 132 -6.75 -19.80 -4.95
C ALA A 132 -6.89 -21.26 -5.44
N LEU A 133 -6.69 -22.24 -4.56
CA LEU A 133 -6.84 -23.66 -4.87
C LEU A 133 -8.30 -24.14 -4.75
N GLU A 134 -9.12 -23.48 -3.92
CA GLU A 134 -10.55 -23.79 -3.73
C GLU A 134 -11.45 -23.14 -4.81
N SER A 135 -10.91 -22.21 -5.61
CA SER A 135 -11.60 -21.53 -6.71
C SER A 135 -11.44 -22.21 -8.08
N HIS A 136 -10.93 -23.45 -8.12
CA HIS A 136 -10.74 -24.29 -9.30
C HIS A 136 -11.44 -25.64 -9.14
#